data_AF-A0AAD9GHA0-F1
#
_entry.id   AF-A0AAD9GHA0-F1
#
_cell.length_a   1.000
_cell.length_b   1.000
_cell.length_c   1.000
_cell.angle_alpha   90.00
_cell.angle_beta   90.00
_cell.angle_gamma   90.00
#
_symmetry.space_group_name_H-M   'P 1'
#
loop_
_entity.id
_entity.type
_entity.pdbx_description
1 polymer ?
#
loop_
_entity_poly.entity_id
_entity_poly.type
_entity_poly.pdbx_seq_one_letter_code
_entity_poly.pdbx_strand_id
1 'polypeptide(L)' 'MAQHATSGDNAKSVHALPGIHSYVNRVLDRVAATACVAEKLTSHSFRTGGAQHANGAGMCVQWIFDRGA' A
#
# COMPACT_ATOMS: atom_id res chain seq x y z
N MET A 1 -21.17 -2.06 15.43
CA MET A 1 -21.57 -3.04 14.41
C MET A 1 -20.35 -3.89 14.09
N ALA A 2 -20.52 -5.21 14.20
CA ALA A 2 -19.45 -6.21 14.24
C ALA A 2 -18.76 -6.45 12.89
N GLN A 3 -17.53 -6.93 12.93
CA GLN A 3 -16.98 -7.80 11.89
C GLN A 3 -16.29 -8.99 12.55
N HIS A 4 -16.61 -10.16 12.01
CA HIS A 4 -16.45 -11.50 12.58
C HIS A 4 -15.00 -11.98 12.65
N ALA A 5 -14.72 -12.72 13.72
CA ALA A 5 -13.54 -13.56 13.88
C ALA A 5 -13.60 -14.78 12.95
N THR A 6 -12.48 -15.15 12.34
CA THR A 6 -12.19 -16.52 11.93
C THR A 6 -10.86 -16.93 12.54
N SER A 7 -10.92 -17.97 13.38
CA SER A 7 -9.77 -18.62 14.02
C SER A 7 -9.25 -19.72 13.08
N GLY A 8 -7.94 -19.87 12.93
CA GLY A 8 -7.36 -20.92 12.09
C GLY A 8 -5.83 -20.99 12.17
N ASP A 9 -5.36 -21.76 13.15
CA ASP A 9 -4.15 -22.59 13.17
C ASP A 9 -2.75 -21.96 13.15
N ASN A 10 -2.14 -21.98 14.34
CA ASN A 10 -0.71 -21.83 14.60
C ASN A 10 0.01 -23.17 14.36
N ALA A 11 0.73 -23.29 13.24
CA ALA A 11 1.82 -24.27 13.09
C ALA A 11 3.07 -23.52 12.60
N LYS A 12 4.13 -23.60 13.41
CA LYS A 12 5.36 -22.78 13.34
C LYS A 12 6.24 -23.08 12.11
N SER A 13 7.00 -22.04 11.72
CA SER A 13 8.42 -22.09 11.32
C SER A 13 8.77 -22.27 9.84
N VAL A 14 8.79 -21.14 9.13
CA VAL A 14 10.08 -20.51 8.77
C VAL A 14 10.02 -19.08 9.31
N HIS A 15 11.14 -18.50 9.72
CA HIS A 15 11.26 -17.10 10.18
C HIS A 15 10.11 -16.21 9.67
N ALA A 16 9.24 -15.74 10.58
CA ALA A 16 8.09 -14.90 10.26
C ALA A 16 8.58 -13.54 9.76
N LEU A 17 9.14 -13.54 8.54
CA LEU A 17 9.59 -12.35 7.88
C LEU A 17 8.34 -11.50 7.70
N PRO A 18 8.33 -10.28 8.24
CA PRO A 18 7.18 -9.41 8.09
C PRO A 18 6.89 -9.29 6.59
N GLY A 19 5.66 -9.60 6.21
CA GLY A 19 5.25 -9.57 4.80
C GLY A 19 5.55 -8.21 4.16
N ILE A 20 5.50 -8.15 2.83
CA ILE A 20 5.88 -6.95 2.08
C ILE A 20 5.21 -5.66 2.59
N HIS A 21 3.94 -5.72 2.99
CA HIS A 21 3.23 -4.59 3.57
C HIS A 21 3.83 -4.11 4.89
N SER A 22 4.25 -5.03 5.77
CA SER A 22 4.95 -4.71 7.01
C SER A 22 6.34 -4.15 6.76
N TYR A 23 7.03 -4.58 5.70
CA TYR A 23 8.28 -3.96 5.27
C TYR A 23 8.05 -2.53 4.78
N VAL A 24 7.09 -2.33 3.88
CA VAL A 24 6.76 -1.00 3.32
C VAL A 24 6.36 -0.02 4.44
N ASN A 25 5.52 -0.44 5.40
CA ASN A 25 5.15 0.43 6.52
C ASN A 25 6.36 0.89 7.33
N ARG A 26 7.31 -0.01 7.63
CA ARG A 26 8.54 0.35 8.35
C ARG A 26 9.42 1.34 7.59
N VAL A 27 9.43 1.27 6.25
CA VAL A 27 10.14 2.25 5.42
C VAL A 27 9.40 3.59 5.44
N LEU A 28 8.08 3.57 5.30
CA LEU A 28 7.25 4.78 5.34
C LEU A 28 7.36 5.51 6.67
N ASP A 29 7.39 4.80 7.81
CA ASP A 29 7.57 5.41 9.13
C ASP A 29 8.90 6.20 9.22
N ARG A 30 9.98 5.66 8.63
CA ARG A 30 11.29 6.33 8.60
C ARG A 30 11.29 7.55 7.69
N VAL A 31 10.69 7.43 6.51
CA VAL A 31 10.66 8.51 5.52
C VAL A 31 9.74 9.65 5.98
N ALA A 32 8.58 9.33 6.58
CA ALA A 32 7.62 10.33 7.05
C ALA A 32 8.24 11.25 8.13
N ALA A 33 9.05 10.68 9.02
CA ALA A 33 9.78 11.45 10.02
C ALA A 33 10.75 12.48 9.40
N THR A 34 11.48 12.10 8.35
CA THR A 34 12.39 13.02 7.65
C THR A 34 11.64 14.01 6.74
N ALA A 35 10.55 13.59 6.14
CA ALA A 35 9.75 14.39 5.21
C ALA A 35 8.73 15.32 5.91
N CYS A 36 8.72 15.37 7.25
CA CYS A 36 7.81 16.18 8.05
C CYS A 36 6.32 15.93 7.71
N VAL A 37 5.98 14.69 7.36
CA VAL A 37 4.59 14.30 7.08
C VAL A 37 3.89 14.04 8.41
N ALA A 38 2.90 14.88 8.74
CA ALA A 38 2.15 14.77 10.00
C ALA A 38 1.24 13.52 10.04
N GLU A 39 0.76 13.08 8.88
CA GLU A 39 -0.16 11.95 8.75
C GLU A 39 0.59 10.61 8.73
N LYS A 40 0.02 9.60 9.38
CA LYS A 40 0.57 8.25 9.37
C LYS A 40 0.40 7.61 7.99
N LEU A 41 1.51 7.36 7.31
CA LEU A 41 1.50 6.70 6.01
C LEU A 41 1.47 5.18 6.16
N THR A 42 0.72 4.52 5.28
CA THR A 42 0.68 3.06 5.18
C THR A 42 0.93 2.62 3.74
N SER A 43 1.24 1.34 3.55
CA SER A 43 1.35 0.71 2.23
C SER A 43 0.11 0.96 1.36
N HIS A 44 -1.07 1.03 1.98
CA HIS A 44 -2.30 1.38 1.26
C HIS A 44 -2.29 2.84 0.81
N SER A 45 -1.97 3.78 1.71
CA SER A 45 -1.87 5.22 1.38
C SER A 45 -0.85 5.48 0.27
N PHE A 46 0.30 4.80 0.30
CA PHE A 46 1.32 4.91 -0.74
C PHE A 46 0.82 4.42 -2.11
N ARG A 47 0.10 3.29 -2.16
CA ARG A 47 -0.49 2.78 -3.40
C ARG A 47 -1.54 3.73 -3.96
N THR A 48 -2.43 4.23 -3.11
CA THR A 48 -3.49 5.15 -3.52
C THR A 48 -2.92 6.50 -3.94
N GLY A 49 -1.96 7.06 -3.19
CA GLY A 49 -1.27 8.30 -3.52
C GLY A 49 -0.46 8.18 -4.81
N GLY A 50 0.22 7.04 -5.05
CA GLY A 50 0.91 6.77 -6.31
C GLY A 50 -0.03 6.68 -7.50
N ALA A 51 -1.20 6.05 -7.33
CA ALA A 51 -2.24 6.04 -8.34
C ALA A 51 -2.78 7.45 -8.63
N GLN A 52 -3.04 8.25 -7.58
CA GLN A 52 -3.45 9.65 -7.74
C GLN A 52 -2.37 10.49 -8.44
N HIS A 53 -1.10 10.28 -8.12
CA HIS A 53 0.01 10.96 -8.76
C HIS A 53 0.10 10.61 -10.26
N ALA A 54 0.02 9.33 -10.61
CA ALA A 54 0.02 8.88 -12.01
C ALA A 54 -1.23 9.33 -12.78
N ASN A 55 -2.41 9.25 -12.15
CA ASN A 55 -3.68 9.65 -12.76
C ASN A 55 -3.86 11.17 -12.84
N GLY A 56 -3.22 11.91 -11.93
CA GLY A 56 -3.24 13.38 -11.86
C GLY A 56 -2.23 14.05 -12.80
N ALA A 57 -1.24 13.31 -13.32
CA ALA A 57 -0.28 13.79 -14.32
C ALA A 57 -0.90 13.97 -15.74
N GLY A 58 -2.23 13.99 -15.83
CA GLY A 58 -2.97 13.95 -17.08
C GLY A 58 -2.99 12.52 -17.61
N MET A 59 -4.15 11.87 -17.53
CA MET A 59 -4.34 10.60 -18.24
C MET A 59 -4.05 10.84 -19.72
N CYS A 60 -2.91 10.36 -20.22
CA CYS A 60 -2.67 10.38 -21.65
C CYS A 60 -3.82 9.58 -22.28
N VAL A 61 -4.63 10.24 -23.12
CA VAL A 61 -5.80 9.67 -23.81
C VAL A 61 -5.45 8.36 -24.53
N GLN A 62 -4.17 8.15 -24.85
CA GLN A 62 -3.59 6.91 -25.34
C GLN A 62 -3.92 5.66 -24.50
N TRP A 63 -4.03 5.77 -23.16
CA TRP A 63 -4.31 4.63 -22.27
C TRP A 63 -5.79 4.19 -22.29
N ILE A 64 -6.68 5.05 -22.80
CA ILE A 64 -8.12 4.76 -22.90
C ILE A 64 -8.42 3.99 -24.19
N PHE A 65 -7.72 4.28 -25.29
CA PHE A 65 -7.96 3.65 -26.59
C PHE A 65 -7.14 2.37 -26.86
N ASP A 66 -6.07 2.09 -26.10
CA ASP A 66 -5.19 0.92 -26.28
C ASP A 66 -5.78 -0.40 -25.68
N ARG A 67 -6.93 -0.32 -24.99
CA ARG A 67 -7.71 -1.48 -24.55
C ARG A 67 -8.59 -1.97 -25.70
N GLY A 68 -7.97 -2.70 -26.62
CA GLY A 68 -8.47 -3.09 -27.94
C GLY A 68 -9.94 -3.52 -28.05
N ALA A 69 -10.46 -3.25 -29.26
CA ALA A 69 -11.43 -4.11 -29.94
C ALA A 69 -10.83 -5.49 -30.23
#